data_AF-A0A7D9ES65-F1
#
_entry.id   AF-A0A7D9ES65-F1
#
_cell.length_a   1.000
_cell.length_b   1.000
_cell.length_c   1.000
_cell.angle_alpha   90.00
_cell.angle_beta   90.00
_cell.angle_gamma   90.00
#
_symmetry.space_group_name_H-M   'P 1'
#
loop_
_entity.id
_entity.type
_entity.pdbx_description
1 polymer ?
#
loop_
_entity_poly.entity_id
_entity_poly.type
_entity_poly.pdbx_seq_one_letter_code
_entity_poly.pdbx_strand_id
1 'polypeptide(L)'
;MLPLDITLVYFSGRPDPHWQVQANHPKYQKIREMFNSAVNQELAALPEQMPSQLGYRGFLVRDSNDQLPKLILGTTTKELQLLLLGTIPSDAIPQALVGIIAKTIEDGGVSPIGAESETPGTKRAPKYNVLTQWKWNNWFVVTKNNCYNYATNKRTSTNAQPGRKHGVNVKNNFSEDFGKEVMKAAVKDGLTVVGNFETRLNIDVPTRKSLELLPSQHLVALFASNSGK
;
A
#
# COMPACT_ATOMS: atom_id res chain seq x y z
N MET A 1 2.96 12.13 -32.02
CA MET A 1 3.15 12.27 -30.56
C MET A 1 3.18 10.87 -29.97
N LEU A 2 4.17 10.57 -29.13
CA LEU A 2 4.34 9.23 -28.54
C LEU A 2 3.46 9.08 -27.30
N PRO A 3 2.91 7.90 -27.01
CA PRO A 3 2.06 7.69 -25.84
C PRO A 3 2.82 7.94 -24.54
N LEU A 4 2.06 8.31 -23.50
CA LEU A 4 2.57 8.37 -22.13
C LEU A 4 2.23 7.06 -21.41
N ASP A 5 3.24 6.45 -20.81
CA ASP A 5 3.13 5.25 -20.00
C ASP A 5 2.89 5.68 -18.53
N ILE A 6 1.81 5.18 -17.93
CA ILE A 6 1.36 5.59 -16.61
C ILE A 6 1.22 4.37 -15.72
N THR A 7 1.78 4.47 -14.51
CA THR A 7 1.50 3.55 -13.41
C THR A 7 0.90 4.33 -12.25
N LEU A 8 -0.32 3.96 -11.83
CA LEU A 8 -0.91 4.46 -10.60
C LEU A 8 -0.32 3.68 -9.43
N VAL A 9 0.49 4.34 -8.60
CA VAL A 9 1.16 3.66 -7.50
C VAL A 9 0.31 3.77 -6.23
N TYR A 10 -0.20 2.63 -5.76
CA TYR A 10 -0.93 2.58 -4.50
C TYR A 10 -0.74 1.25 -3.77
N PHE A 11 -0.51 1.32 -2.46
CA PHE A 11 -0.28 0.11 -1.68
C PHE A 11 -1.61 -0.56 -1.35
N SER A 12 -1.90 -1.69 -2.00
CA SER A 12 -3.13 -2.49 -1.78
C SER A 12 -2.91 -4.01 -1.70
N GLY A 13 -1.68 -4.47 -1.89
CA GLY A 13 -1.36 -5.91 -2.03
C GLY A 13 -1.70 -6.49 -3.41
N ARG A 14 -2.21 -5.69 -4.34
CA ARG A 14 -2.35 -6.04 -5.77
C ARG A 14 -1.26 -5.34 -6.60
N PRO A 15 -0.95 -5.86 -7.81
CA PRO A 15 -0.11 -5.13 -8.76
C PRO A 15 -0.66 -3.73 -9.05
N ASP A 16 0.23 -2.76 -9.17
CA ASP A 16 -0.14 -1.38 -9.50
C ASP A 16 -0.72 -1.32 -10.94
N PRO A 17 -1.87 -0.68 -11.15
CA PRO A 17 -2.47 -0.49 -12.46
C PRO A 17 -1.54 0.30 -13.39
N HIS A 18 -1.41 -0.24 -14.59
CA HIS A 18 -0.57 0.29 -15.64
C HIS A 18 -1.39 0.47 -16.91
N TRP A 19 -1.25 1.61 -17.58
CA TRP A 19 -1.90 1.88 -18.86
C TRP A 19 -1.13 2.92 -19.67
N GLN A 20 -1.53 3.09 -20.92
CA GLN A 20 -0.98 4.10 -21.81
C GLN A 20 -2.05 5.10 -22.22
N VAL A 21 -1.72 6.39 -22.17
CA VAL A 21 -2.56 7.45 -22.75
C VAL A 21 -2.07 7.71 -24.16
N GLN A 22 -2.90 7.30 -25.12
CA GLN A 22 -2.63 7.43 -26.54
C GLN A 22 -2.80 8.88 -27.02
N ALA A 23 -2.09 9.25 -28.09
CA ALA A 23 -2.10 10.60 -28.65
C ALA A 23 -3.49 11.06 -29.16
N ASN A 24 -4.39 10.12 -29.45
CA ASN A 24 -5.77 10.38 -29.87
C ASN A 24 -6.74 10.60 -28.69
N HIS A 25 -6.30 10.42 -27.45
CA HIS A 25 -7.16 10.61 -26.29
C HIS A 25 -7.52 12.11 -26.14
N PRO A 26 -8.79 12.49 -25.90
CA PRO A 26 -9.20 13.90 -25.87
C PRO A 26 -8.43 14.78 -24.89
N LYS A 27 -7.99 14.19 -23.77
CA LYS A 27 -7.19 14.88 -22.73
C LYS A 27 -5.69 14.84 -22.96
N TYR A 28 -5.21 14.15 -24.01
CA TYR A 28 -3.79 13.86 -24.20
C TYR A 28 -2.94 15.13 -24.31
N GLN A 29 -3.35 16.12 -25.11
CA GLN A 29 -2.58 17.36 -25.30
C GLN A 29 -2.40 18.10 -23.97
N LYS A 30 -3.50 18.29 -23.22
CA LYS A 30 -3.45 18.94 -21.90
C LYS A 30 -2.58 18.18 -20.91
N ILE A 31 -2.68 16.84 -20.87
CA ILE A 31 -1.82 16.01 -20.00
C ILE A 31 -0.35 16.18 -20.38
N ARG A 32 -0.03 16.17 -21.68
CA ARG A 32 1.35 16.28 -22.17
C ARG A 32 1.95 17.64 -21.87
N GLU A 33 1.19 18.72 -22.07
CA GLU A 33 1.59 20.09 -21.74
C GLU A 33 1.89 20.23 -20.25
N MET A 34 0.97 19.77 -19.39
CA MET A 34 1.13 19.84 -17.94
C MET A 34 2.27 18.95 -17.44
N PHE A 35 2.46 17.77 -18.03
CA PHE A 35 3.59 16.89 -17.70
C PHE A 35 4.92 17.55 -18.06
N ASN A 36 5.06 18.05 -19.29
CA ASN A 36 6.27 18.76 -19.72
C ASN A 36 6.53 19.99 -18.86
N SER A 37 5.48 20.75 -18.49
CA SER A 37 5.60 21.90 -17.59
C SER A 37 6.08 21.48 -16.20
N ALA A 38 5.53 20.39 -15.64
CA ALA A 38 5.94 19.89 -14.33
C ALA A 38 7.39 19.40 -14.33
N VAL A 39 7.84 18.77 -15.41
CA VAL A 39 9.25 18.35 -15.57
C VAL A 39 10.18 19.55 -15.71
N ASN A 40 9.84 20.51 -16.59
CA ASN A 40 10.69 21.68 -16.85
C ASN A 40 10.79 22.64 -15.66
N GLN A 41 9.77 22.68 -14.80
CA GLN A 41 9.76 23.49 -13.58
C GLN A 41 10.24 22.71 -12.35
N GLU A 42 10.78 21.50 -12.52
CA GLU A 42 11.26 20.64 -11.43
C GLU A 42 10.19 20.32 -10.37
N LEU A 43 8.91 20.39 -10.75
CA LEU A 43 7.77 20.02 -9.91
C LEU A 43 7.51 18.51 -9.92
N ALA A 44 7.98 17.81 -10.96
CA ALA A 44 7.94 16.36 -11.04
C ALA A 44 9.08 15.77 -10.19
N ALA A 45 8.72 14.95 -9.21
CA ALA A 45 9.66 14.32 -8.31
C ALA A 45 10.34 13.10 -8.96
N LEU A 46 11.41 12.63 -8.34
CA LEU A 46 12.05 11.36 -8.69
C LEU A 46 11.31 10.16 -8.07
N PRO A 47 11.35 8.96 -8.67
CA PRO A 47 10.76 7.76 -8.10
C PRO A 47 11.23 7.44 -6.67
N GLU A 48 12.48 7.76 -6.34
CA GLU A 48 13.08 7.56 -5.01
C GLU A 48 12.44 8.45 -3.94
N GLN A 49 11.78 9.53 -4.35
CA GLN A 49 11.06 10.45 -3.47
C GLN A 49 9.62 9.98 -3.21
N MET A 50 9.25 8.76 -3.59
CA MET A 50 7.93 8.22 -3.33
C MET A 50 7.70 7.97 -1.83
N PRO A 51 6.59 8.45 -1.23
CA PRO A 51 6.33 8.27 0.19
C PRO A 51 6.08 6.80 0.54
N SER A 52 6.69 6.37 1.65
CA SER A 52 6.50 5.03 2.23
C SER A 52 5.17 4.95 3.02
N GLN A 53 4.02 5.16 2.38
CA GLN A 53 2.72 5.12 3.03
C GLN A 53 1.77 4.09 2.40
N LEU A 54 0.70 3.74 3.14
CA LEU A 54 -0.37 2.90 2.61
C LEU A 54 -1.30 3.72 1.71
N GLY A 55 -1.98 3.06 0.77
CA GLY A 55 -2.90 3.73 -0.16
C GLY A 55 -2.17 4.50 -1.26
N TYR A 56 -2.73 5.64 -1.69
CA TYR A 56 -2.22 6.44 -2.80
C TYR A 56 -0.80 6.97 -2.54
N ARG A 57 0.10 6.82 -3.53
CA ARG A 57 1.51 7.25 -3.46
C ARG A 57 1.95 8.10 -4.66
N GLY A 58 1.06 8.37 -5.61
CA GLY A 58 1.36 9.17 -6.82
C GLY A 58 1.21 8.39 -8.12
N PHE A 59 1.58 9.07 -9.22
CA PHE A 59 1.65 8.48 -10.55
C PHE A 59 3.10 8.44 -11.02
N LEU A 60 3.55 7.29 -11.49
CA LEU A 60 4.78 7.23 -12.30
C LEU A 60 4.38 7.45 -13.75
N VAL A 61 4.91 8.50 -14.36
CA VAL A 61 4.65 8.85 -15.75
C VAL A 61 5.97 8.78 -16.50
N ARG A 62 6.01 7.98 -17.56
CA ARG A 62 7.17 7.83 -18.43
C ARG A 62 6.81 8.25 -19.85
N ASP A 63 7.57 9.18 -20.38
CA ASP A 63 7.58 9.46 -21.81
C ASP A 63 8.35 8.35 -22.53
N SER A 64 7.94 8.00 -23.74
CA SER A 64 8.59 6.96 -24.54
C SER A 64 10.08 7.25 -24.83
N ASN A 65 10.49 8.52 -24.73
CA ASN A 65 11.87 8.96 -24.91
C ASN A 65 12.70 8.94 -23.60
N ASP A 66 12.04 8.83 -22.45
CA ASP A 66 12.71 8.90 -21.15
C ASP A 66 13.16 7.53 -20.67
N GLN A 67 14.37 7.45 -20.14
CA GLN A 67 14.90 6.22 -19.54
C GLN A 67 14.23 5.88 -18.21
N LEU A 68 13.85 6.90 -17.43
CA LEU A 68 13.28 6.74 -16.09
C LEU A 68 11.93 7.47 -15.98
N PRO A 69 10.94 6.87 -15.29
CA PRO A 69 9.70 7.53 -15.01
C PRO A 69 9.90 8.73 -14.07
N LYS A 70 8.98 9.69 -14.15
CA LYS A 70 8.87 10.81 -13.22
C LYS A 70 7.68 10.58 -12.28
N LEU A 71 7.86 10.92 -11.01
CA LEU A 71 6.82 10.83 -10.00
C LEU A 71 6.00 12.12 -9.98
N ILE A 72 4.73 12.01 -10.34
CA ILE A 72 3.76 13.10 -10.25
C ILE A 72 2.98 12.94 -8.94
N LEU A 73 3.22 13.87 -8.02
CA LEU A 73 2.69 13.86 -6.66
C LEU A 73 2.73 15.29 -6.06
N GLY A 74 1.97 15.52 -4.99
CA GLY A 74 2.00 16.77 -4.23
C GLY A 74 0.93 17.78 -4.66
N THR A 75 0.83 18.89 -3.93
CA THR A 75 -0.19 19.92 -4.16
C THR A 75 0.05 20.72 -5.45
N THR A 76 1.30 20.88 -5.86
CA THR A 76 1.71 21.62 -7.05
C THR A 76 1.31 20.96 -8.36
N THR A 77 1.17 19.62 -8.37
CA THR A 77 0.78 18.85 -9.57
C THR A 77 -0.63 18.27 -9.47
N LYS A 78 -1.48 18.80 -8.56
CA LYS A 78 -2.83 18.29 -8.27
C LYS A 78 -3.69 18.14 -9.52
N GLU A 79 -3.75 19.17 -10.37
CA GLU A 79 -4.58 19.13 -11.58
C GLU A 79 -4.10 18.05 -12.56
N LEU A 80 -2.78 17.88 -12.71
CA LEU A 80 -2.21 16.81 -13.54
C LEU A 80 -2.57 15.43 -12.98
N GLN A 81 -2.49 15.23 -11.67
CA GLN A 81 -2.89 13.97 -11.02
C GLN A 81 -4.36 13.63 -11.28
N LEU A 82 -5.27 14.60 -11.19
CA LEU A 82 -6.69 14.41 -11.49
C LEU A 82 -6.94 14.09 -12.97
N LEU A 83 -6.20 14.74 -13.88
CA LEU A 83 -6.27 14.43 -15.30
C LEU A 83 -5.80 13.01 -15.61
N LEU A 84 -4.67 12.58 -15.04
CA LEU A 84 -4.14 11.22 -15.18
C LEU A 84 -5.13 10.20 -14.63
N LEU A 85 -5.67 10.43 -13.42
CA LEU A 85 -6.70 9.57 -12.83
C LEU A 85 -7.93 9.46 -13.74
N GLY A 86 -8.33 10.56 -14.38
CA GLY A 86 -9.43 10.59 -15.34
C GLY A 86 -9.16 9.92 -16.69
N THR A 87 -8.00 9.26 -16.87
CA THR A 87 -7.67 8.41 -18.03
C THR A 87 -7.57 6.92 -17.68
N ILE A 88 -7.76 6.57 -16.41
CA ILE A 88 -7.65 5.17 -15.96
C ILE A 88 -8.69 4.30 -16.65
N PRO A 89 -8.34 3.09 -17.11
CA PRO A 89 -9.31 2.13 -17.64
C PRO A 89 -10.36 1.77 -16.57
N SER A 90 -11.63 1.65 -16.97
CA SER A 90 -12.75 1.43 -16.04
C SER A 90 -12.70 0.11 -15.26
N ASP A 91 -11.95 -0.86 -15.78
CA ASP A 91 -11.74 -2.19 -15.20
C ASP A 91 -10.47 -2.31 -14.35
N ALA A 92 -9.57 -1.31 -14.41
CA ALA A 92 -8.28 -1.34 -13.73
C ALA A 92 -8.42 -1.33 -12.20
N ILE A 93 -9.33 -0.50 -11.67
CA ILE A 93 -9.66 -0.43 -10.24
C ILE A 93 -11.15 -0.15 -10.02
N PRO A 94 -11.73 -0.54 -8.87
CA PRO A 94 -13.12 -0.22 -8.54
C PRO A 94 -13.39 1.29 -8.53
N GLN A 95 -14.54 1.73 -9.05
CA GLN A 95 -14.92 3.15 -9.11
C GLN A 95 -14.91 3.85 -7.74
N ALA A 96 -15.27 3.11 -6.67
CA ALA A 96 -15.19 3.63 -5.30
C ALA A 96 -13.75 4.02 -4.92
N LEU A 97 -12.76 3.24 -5.37
CA LEU A 97 -11.35 3.54 -5.12
C LEU A 97 -10.86 4.74 -5.94
N VAL A 98 -11.33 4.90 -7.19
CA VAL A 98 -11.08 6.12 -7.99
C VAL A 98 -11.54 7.35 -7.21
N GLY A 99 -12.74 7.32 -6.62
CA GLY A 99 -13.26 8.43 -5.81
C GLY A 99 -12.44 8.71 -4.55
N ILE A 100 -11.96 7.67 -3.85
CA ILE A 100 -11.07 7.82 -2.70
C ILE A 100 -9.74 8.47 -3.10
N ILE A 101 -9.15 8.04 -4.22
CA ILE A 101 -7.89 8.59 -4.73
C ILE A 101 -8.07 10.04 -5.17
N ALA A 102 -9.14 10.37 -5.91
CA ALA A 102 -9.47 11.73 -6.30
C ALA A 102 -9.57 12.65 -5.09
N LYS A 103 -10.31 12.24 -4.05
CA LYS A 103 -10.41 12.98 -2.80
C LYS A 103 -9.05 13.14 -2.10
N THR A 104 -8.23 12.10 -2.07
CA THR A 104 -6.89 12.16 -1.47
C THR A 104 -5.99 13.18 -2.19
N ILE A 105 -6.08 13.25 -3.51
CA ILE A 105 -5.39 14.24 -4.34
C ILE A 105 -5.90 15.64 -4.01
N GLU A 106 -7.22 15.83 -3.93
CA GLU A 106 -7.86 17.09 -3.57
C GLU A 106 -7.49 17.57 -2.15
N ASP A 107 -7.42 16.67 -1.18
CA ASP A 107 -7.03 16.99 0.19
C ASP A 107 -5.53 17.37 0.28
N GLY A 108 -4.71 16.99 -0.71
CA GLY A 108 -3.30 17.36 -0.78
C GLY A 108 -2.42 16.72 0.29
N GLY A 109 -2.89 15.66 0.96
CA GLY A 109 -2.23 15.03 2.10
C GLY A 109 -1.04 14.14 1.77
N VAL A 110 -0.59 14.10 0.51
CA VAL A 110 0.49 13.21 0.06
C VAL A 110 1.55 14.00 -0.72
N SER A 111 2.77 14.03 -0.19
CA SER A 111 3.90 14.77 -0.75
C SER A 111 5.11 13.85 -0.96
N PRO A 112 6.03 14.22 -1.89
CA PRO A 112 7.29 13.52 -2.06
C PRO A 112 8.17 13.58 -0.81
N ILE A 113 9.00 12.55 -0.60
CA ILE A 113 10.06 12.53 0.41
C ILE A 113 11.08 13.62 0.07
N GLY A 114 11.44 14.41 1.07
CA GLY A 114 12.40 15.51 0.91
C GLY A 114 11.79 16.81 0.39
N ALA A 115 10.50 16.82 0.03
CA ALA A 115 9.76 18.08 -0.02
C ALA A 115 9.72 18.67 1.39
N GLU A 116 10.06 19.95 1.55
CA GLU A 116 10.02 20.65 2.84
C GLU A 116 8.63 20.46 3.47
N SER A 117 8.55 19.53 4.41
CA SER A 117 7.34 19.25 5.15
C SER A 117 7.55 19.86 6.53
N GLU A 118 6.89 20.98 6.79
CA GLU A 118 6.92 21.68 8.08
C GLU A 118 6.47 20.81 9.26
N THR A 119 5.96 19.60 9.03
CA THR A 119 5.93 18.57 10.07
C THR A 119 6.18 17.22 9.43
N PRO A 120 7.19 16.46 9.87
CA PRO A 120 7.23 15.04 9.58
C PRO A 120 5.89 14.49 10.05
N GLY A 121 5.06 14.07 9.09
CA GLY A 121 3.87 13.27 9.36
C GLY A 121 4.37 11.99 9.99
N THR A 122 4.59 12.04 11.30
CA THR A 122 5.01 10.90 12.09
C THR A 122 3.96 9.85 11.79
N LYS A 123 4.37 8.73 11.18
CA LYS A 123 3.57 7.51 11.08
C LYS A 123 3.32 7.02 12.51
N ARG A 124 2.51 7.75 13.27
CA ARG A 124 2.13 7.35 14.61
C ARG A 124 1.13 6.23 14.42
N ALA A 125 1.35 5.16 15.15
CA ALA A 125 0.30 4.21 15.45
C ALA A 125 -1.00 5.00 15.79
N PRO A 126 -2.18 4.44 15.48
CA PRO A 126 -3.46 5.10 15.81
C PRO A 126 -3.38 5.71 17.21
N LYS A 127 -3.96 6.89 17.42
CA LYS A 127 -4.07 7.47 18.77
C LYS A 127 -4.89 6.50 19.62
N TYR A 128 -4.25 5.51 20.21
CA TYR A 128 -4.85 4.64 21.22
C TYR A 128 -5.33 5.58 22.32
N ASN A 129 -6.57 5.39 22.78
CA ASN A 129 -7.15 6.12 23.90
C ASN A 129 -6.08 6.31 24.99
N VAL A 130 -5.94 7.52 25.55
CA VAL A 130 -4.95 7.86 26.60
C VAL A 130 -4.92 6.84 27.76
N LEU A 131 -6.04 6.19 28.07
CA LEU A 131 -6.14 5.12 29.07
C LEU A 131 -5.56 3.76 28.61
N THR A 132 -5.25 3.62 27.33
CA THR A 132 -4.72 2.41 26.66
C THR A 132 -3.42 2.64 25.91
N GLN A 133 -2.92 3.89 25.84
CA GLN A 133 -1.68 4.24 25.14
C GLN A 133 -0.47 3.48 25.72
N TRP A 134 -0.41 3.31 27.03
CA TRP A 134 0.62 2.53 27.71
C TRP A 134 0.61 1.03 27.33
N LYS A 135 -0.52 0.50 26.85
CA LYS A 135 -0.63 -0.90 26.41
C LYS A 135 0.09 -1.18 25.09
N TRP A 136 0.31 -0.15 24.28
CA TRP A 136 0.79 -0.27 22.91
C TRP A 136 2.08 0.50 22.64
N ASN A 137 2.26 1.67 23.27
CA ASN A 137 3.33 2.63 22.96
C ASN A 137 4.21 2.90 24.19
N ASN A 138 4.84 1.86 24.73
CA ASN A 138 5.91 1.97 25.72
C ASN A 138 7.12 1.12 25.29
N TRP A 139 8.33 1.48 25.74
CA TRP A 139 9.58 0.82 25.33
C TRP A 139 9.57 -0.72 25.50
N PHE A 140 9.02 -1.22 26.61
CA PHE A 140 8.93 -2.66 26.90
C PHE A 140 7.90 -3.38 26.02
N VAL A 141 6.88 -2.67 25.55
CA VAL A 141 5.85 -3.17 24.65
C VAL A 141 6.38 -3.17 23.22
N VAL A 142 6.93 -2.04 22.76
CA VAL A 142 7.37 -1.85 21.36
C VAL A 142 8.36 -2.93 20.93
N THR A 143 9.27 -3.31 21.82
CA THR A 143 10.28 -4.37 21.57
C THR A 143 9.69 -5.78 21.49
N LYS A 144 8.48 -6.00 22.03
CA LYS A 144 7.81 -7.31 22.12
C LYS A 144 6.40 -7.29 21.53
N ASN A 145 6.15 -6.33 20.62
CA ASN A 145 4.85 -6.16 20.01
C ASN A 145 4.82 -6.86 18.65
N ASN A 146 4.07 -7.94 18.58
CA ASN A 146 3.82 -8.72 17.36
C ASN A 146 2.79 -8.06 16.42
N CYS A 147 2.12 -6.97 16.82
CA CYS A 147 1.06 -6.34 16.04
C CYS A 147 1.52 -5.89 14.64
N TYR A 148 2.81 -5.59 14.48
CA TYR A 148 3.38 -5.11 13.22
C TYR A 148 3.54 -6.23 12.19
N ASN A 149 3.93 -7.44 12.60
CA ASN A 149 4.12 -8.57 11.68
C ASN A 149 2.81 -9.24 11.26
N TYR A 150 1.77 -9.05 12.08
CA TYR A 150 0.46 -9.67 11.86
C TYR A 150 -0.65 -8.66 11.64
N ALA A 151 -0.39 -7.36 11.53
CA ALA A 151 -1.44 -6.34 11.43
C ALA A 151 -2.61 -6.55 12.44
N THR A 152 -2.32 -7.04 13.66
CA THR A 152 -3.32 -7.48 14.65
C THR A 152 -3.31 -6.60 15.89
N ASN A 153 -4.47 -6.35 16.50
CA ASN A 153 -4.58 -5.70 17.81
C ASN A 153 -4.42 -6.67 19.00
N LYS A 154 -3.86 -7.87 18.79
CA LYS A 154 -3.61 -8.87 19.84
C LYS A 154 -2.11 -8.97 20.18
N ARG A 155 -1.74 -8.48 21.36
CA ARG A 155 -0.36 -8.52 21.87
C ARG A 155 0.02 -9.93 22.34
N THR A 156 1.14 -10.46 21.85
CA THR A 156 1.72 -11.72 22.34
C THR A 156 2.83 -11.54 23.39
N SER A 157 3.37 -10.33 23.55
CA SER A 157 4.45 -9.99 24.49
C SER A 157 5.75 -10.80 24.27
N THR A 158 5.97 -11.28 23.06
CA THR A 158 7.18 -11.98 22.61
C THR A 158 7.82 -11.22 21.46
N ASN A 159 9.09 -11.50 21.11
CA ASN A 159 9.64 -11.01 19.85
C ASN A 159 8.71 -11.40 18.69
N ALA A 160 8.68 -10.54 17.67
CA ALA A 160 7.77 -10.64 16.54
C ALA A 160 8.16 -11.82 15.62
N GLN A 161 7.80 -13.04 16.01
CA GLN A 161 7.98 -14.26 15.24
C GLN A 161 6.75 -15.16 15.37
N PRO A 162 6.29 -15.77 14.28
CA PRO A 162 5.12 -16.63 14.34
C PRO A 162 5.26 -17.82 15.29
N GLY A 163 4.21 -18.06 16.08
CA GLY A 163 4.09 -19.13 17.06
C GLY A 163 4.99 -19.00 18.29
N ARG A 164 5.80 -17.93 18.40
CA ARG A 164 6.77 -17.76 19.49
C ARG A 164 6.13 -17.64 20.86
N LYS A 165 4.92 -17.09 20.95
CA LYS A 165 4.13 -17.08 22.19
C LYS A 165 3.86 -18.49 22.71
N HIS A 166 3.72 -19.44 21.79
CA HIS A 166 3.38 -20.84 22.05
C HIS A 166 4.61 -21.75 21.94
N GLY A 167 5.82 -21.19 22.12
CA GLY A 167 7.08 -21.95 22.12
C GLY A 167 7.52 -22.45 20.75
N VAL A 168 6.87 -22.01 19.66
CA VAL A 168 7.31 -22.38 18.30
C VAL A 168 8.43 -21.45 17.87
N ASN A 169 9.58 -22.05 17.58
CA ASN A 169 10.71 -21.36 16.98
C ASN A 169 10.80 -21.78 15.51
N VAL A 170 10.13 -21.03 14.64
CA VAL A 170 10.28 -21.22 13.20
C VAL A 170 11.69 -20.78 12.81
N LYS A 171 12.53 -21.73 12.41
CA LYS A 171 13.90 -21.44 11.96
C LYS A 171 13.85 -21.05 10.49
N ASN A 172 14.59 -19.99 10.13
CA ASN A 172 14.68 -19.58 8.74
C ASN A 172 15.58 -20.56 7.98
N ASN A 173 14.95 -21.59 7.40
CA ASN A 173 15.66 -22.68 6.74
C ASN A 173 15.56 -22.58 5.21
N PHE A 174 14.82 -21.59 4.69
CA PHE A 174 14.49 -21.45 3.26
C PHE A 174 13.99 -22.76 2.58
N SER A 175 13.45 -23.69 3.36
CA SER A 175 12.90 -24.94 2.83
C SER A 175 11.55 -24.69 2.15
N GLU A 176 11.15 -25.58 1.24
CA GLU A 176 9.82 -25.54 0.62
C GLU A 176 8.68 -25.58 1.64
N ASP A 177 8.91 -26.22 2.79
CA ASP A 177 7.94 -26.30 3.88
C ASP A 177 7.97 -25.11 4.84
N PHE A 178 8.91 -24.16 4.69
CA PHE A 178 9.01 -22.99 5.56
C PHE A 178 7.70 -22.20 5.62
N GLY A 179 7.04 -22.00 4.46
CA GLY A 179 5.73 -21.33 4.42
C GLY A 179 4.66 -22.07 5.23
N LYS A 180 4.66 -23.41 5.20
CA LYS A 180 3.73 -24.25 5.99
C LYS A 180 4.02 -24.17 7.48
N GLU A 181 5.29 -24.11 7.87
CA GLU A 181 5.70 -23.95 9.28
C GLU A 181 5.30 -22.59 9.83
N VAL A 182 5.56 -21.51 9.07
CA VAL A 182 5.12 -20.15 9.40
C VAL A 182 3.60 -20.10 9.55
N MET A 183 2.84 -20.71 8.63
CA MET A 183 1.39 -20.78 8.70
C MET A 183 0.89 -21.52 9.95
N LYS A 184 1.43 -22.71 10.26
CA LYS A 184 1.08 -23.46 11.48
C LYS A 184 1.37 -22.66 12.75
N ALA A 185 2.50 -21.94 12.77
CA ALA A 185 2.91 -21.10 13.88
C ALA A 185 1.98 -19.89 14.05
N ALA A 186 1.57 -19.26 12.94
CA ALA A 186 0.57 -18.20 12.91
C ALA A 186 -0.79 -18.68 13.44
N VAL A 187 -1.27 -19.85 13.02
CA VAL A 187 -2.51 -20.44 13.52
C VAL A 187 -2.46 -20.66 15.03
N LYS A 188 -1.32 -21.14 15.57
CA LYS A 188 -1.14 -21.26 17.02
C LYS A 188 -1.24 -19.93 17.77
N ASP A 189 -0.82 -18.83 17.17
CA ASP A 189 -0.99 -17.49 17.76
C ASP A 189 -2.46 -16.98 17.74
N GLY A 190 -3.36 -17.76 17.12
CA GLY A 190 -4.80 -17.53 17.06
C GLY A 190 -5.25 -16.87 15.76
N LEU A 191 -4.47 -16.97 14.68
CA LEU A 191 -4.89 -16.59 13.34
C LEU A 191 -5.69 -17.72 12.68
N THR A 192 -6.64 -17.35 11.83
CA THR A 192 -7.43 -18.30 11.03
C THR A 192 -6.97 -18.23 9.58
N VAL A 193 -6.79 -19.37 8.93
CA VAL A 193 -6.49 -19.43 7.49
C VAL A 193 -7.78 -19.14 6.73
N VAL A 194 -7.77 -18.08 5.94
CA VAL A 194 -8.90 -17.68 5.09
C VAL A 194 -8.45 -17.79 3.63
N GLY A 195 -8.52 -19.01 3.10
CA GLY A 195 -8.16 -19.32 1.73
C GLY A 195 -6.69 -19.66 1.45
N ASN A 196 -6.36 -19.72 0.17
CA ASN A 196 -5.07 -20.03 -0.46
C ASN A 196 -4.78 -19.04 -1.61
N PHE A 197 -3.74 -19.30 -2.42
CA PHE A 197 -3.35 -18.42 -3.53
C PHE A 197 -4.40 -18.30 -4.65
N GLU A 198 -5.37 -19.21 -4.72
CA GLU A 198 -6.47 -19.19 -5.70
C GLU A 198 -7.69 -18.42 -5.17
N THR A 199 -7.69 -18.06 -3.88
CA THR A 199 -8.84 -17.46 -3.20
C THR A 199 -9.12 -16.06 -3.72
N ARG A 200 -10.34 -15.87 -4.24
CA ARG A 200 -10.79 -14.57 -4.73
C ARG A 200 -11.38 -13.79 -3.57
N LEU A 201 -10.64 -12.77 -3.12
CA LEU A 201 -10.98 -11.92 -1.96
C LEU A 201 -12.40 -11.32 -1.96
N ASN A 202 -13.07 -11.22 -3.12
CA ASN A 202 -14.42 -10.66 -3.26
C ASN A 202 -15.53 -11.71 -3.35
N ILE A 203 -15.20 -13.01 -3.39
CA ILE A 203 -16.15 -14.12 -3.57
C ILE A 203 -16.02 -15.12 -2.43
N ASP A 204 -14.78 -15.49 -2.07
CA ASP A 204 -14.49 -16.60 -1.18
C ASP A 204 -14.15 -16.16 0.26
N VAL A 205 -13.90 -14.86 0.45
CA VAL A 205 -13.60 -14.27 1.77
C VAL A 205 -14.85 -13.58 2.30
N PRO A 206 -15.31 -13.91 3.52
CA PRO A 206 -16.46 -13.24 4.13
C PRO A 206 -16.24 -11.72 4.12
N THR A 207 -17.19 -10.97 3.56
CA THR A 207 -17.14 -9.50 3.56
C THR A 207 -17.03 -8.98 5.00
N ARG A 208 -16.46 -7.77 5.17
CA ARG A 208 -16.35 -7.10 6.48
C ARG A 208 -17.66 -7.14 7.29
N LYS A 209 -18.80 -7.03 6.60
CA LYS A 209 -20.16 -7.07 7.18
C LYS A 209 -20.53 -8.44 7.79
N SER A 210 -20.05 -9.54 7.22
CA SER A 210 -20.24 -10.89 7.78
C SER A 210 -19.28 -11.22 8.92
N LEU A 211 -18.18 -10.46 9.06
CA LEU A 211 -17.19 -10.63 10.14
C LEU A 211 -17.50 -9.77 11.38
N GLU A 212 -18.40 -8.79 11.29
CA GLU A 212 -18.84 -7.93 12.40
C GLU A 212 -19.60 -8.69 13.51
N LEU A 213 -20.08 -9.92 13.24
CA LEU A 213 -20.72 -10.79 14.22
C LEU A 213 -19.71 -11.58 15.10
N LEU A 214 -18.42 -11.51 14.79
CA LEU A 214 -17.38 -12.15 15.59
C LEU A 214 -16.61 -11.08 16.39
N PRO A 215 -16.43 -11.25 17.70
CA PRO A 215 -15.70 -10.29 18.51
C PRO A 215 -14.25 -10.17 17.99
N SER A 216 -13.91 -8.97 17.51
CA SER A 216 -12.56 -8.44 17.32
C SER A 216 -11.56 -9.34 16.57
N GLN A 217 -11.91 -9.78 15.35
CA GLN A 217 -10.93 -10.37 14.43
C GLN A 217 -10.45 -9.35 13.39
N HIS A 218 -9.15 -9.37 13.09
CA HIS A 218 -8.50 -8.60 12.02
C HIS A 218 -8.04 -9.56 10.92
N LEU A 219 -8.23 -9.18 9.65
CA LEU A 219 -7.72 -9.95 8.51
C LEU A 219 -6.21 -9.74 8.41
N VAL A 220 -5.45 -10.83 8.41
CA VAL A 220 -3.99 -10.82 8.30
C VAL A 220 -3.62 -11.67 7.11
N ALA A 221 -3.05 -11.04 6.07
CA ALA A 221 -2.56 -11.77 4.91
C ALA A 221 -1.09 -12.13 5.10
N LEU A 222 -0.78 -13.43 5.11
CA LEU A 222 0.57 -13.95 4.97
C LEU A 222 0.76 -14.35 3.49
N PHE A 223 1.52 -13.56 2.73
CA PHE A 223 1.93 -13.95 1.38
C PHE A 223 3.30 -14.62 1.46
N ALA A 224 3.35 -15.93 1.26
CA ALA A 224 4.58 -16.67 1.07
C ALA A 224 4.60 -17.19 -0.36
N SER A 225 5.50 -16.68 -1.19
CA SER A 225 5.82 -17.30 -2.48
C SER A 225 7.16 -18.01 -2.32
N ASN A 226 7.20 -19.30 -2.62
CA ASN A 226 8.46 -19.99 -2.88
C ASN A 226 8.61 -20.09 -4.39
N SER A 227 9.45 -19.24 -4.98
CA SER A 227 9.89 -19.39 -6.37
C SER A 227 11.03 -20.41 -6.41
N GLY A 228 10.70 -21.68 -6.20
CA GLY A 228 11.57 -22.81 -6.48
C GLY A 228 11.10 -23.47 -7.78
N LYS A 229 11.91 -23.31 -8.83
CA LYS A 229 11.85 -23.88 -10.19
C LYS A 229 10.69 -24.83 -10.53
#